data_AF-A0A351UWV5-F1
#
_entry.id   AF-A0A351UWV5-F1
#
_cell.length_a   1.000
_cell.length_b   1.000
_cell.length_c   1.000
_cell.angle_alpha   90.00
_cell.angle_beta   90.00
_cell.angle_gamma   90.00
#
_symmetry.space_group_name_H-M   'P 1'
#
loop_
_entity.id
_entity.type
_entity.pdbx_description
1 polymer ?
#
loop_
_entity_poly.entity_id
_entity_poly.type
_entity_poly.pdbx_seq_one_letter_code
_entity_poly.pdbx_strand_id
1 'polypeptide(L)'
;MIGNGFIYQIISTVVQSMHTVLMVVCLDRLLTAREGRVSKSKRILLCSITGSLLVCVKCMSPIPGVLASVISMSGWTLYYILLLSYFYSDKAWIKLVHASMLLLQGAMSELIMAVIFGEIKNVEMMGRWQSQFANPYLAERVTRVTMLAILFNIVYTVVVLKRQKKRKISSVWVAVITQLLLILIGIWTIREISNVNFDQYFMLVCILAVLEFSLAVLYFSQSEKQEAKAEAARLQEIIEAEKVHYQELEERREEMAKLRHDYNNILTSVMFLTKNGNTDEAAGVIRALKERIESVEE
;
A
#
# COMPACT_ATOMS: atom_id res chain seq x y z
N MET A 1 34.28 30.88 -22.86
CA MET A 1 33.92 29.89 -21.81
C MET A 1 32.42 29.74 -21.53
N ILE A 2 31.53 30.51 -22.19
CA ILE A 2 30.07 30.42 -21.96
C ILE A 2 29.41 29.22 -22.69
N GLY A 3 29.96 28.81 -23.85
CA GLY A 3 29.38 27.73 -24.66
C GLY A 3 29.43 26.33 -24.05
N ASN A 4 30.48 25.99 -23.28
CA ASN A 4 30.62 24.63 -22.74
C ASN A 4 29.72 24.38 -21.52
N GLY A 5 29.43 25.42 -20.71
CA GLY A 5 28.56 25.28 -19.53
C GLY A 5 27.11 24.91 -19.89
N PHE A 6 26.61 25.46 -21.01
CA PHE A 6 25.27 25.15 -21.51
C PHE A 6 25.13 23.69 -21.95
N ILE A 7 26.20 23.11 -22.54
CA ILE A 7 26.22 21.69 -22.93
C ILE A 7 26.06 20.79 -21.69
N TYR A 8 26.78 21.09 -20.60
CA TYR A 8 26.68 20.32 -19.36
C TYR A 8 25.32 20.45 -18.65
N GLN A 9 24.68 21.62 -18.75
CA GLN A 9 23.29 21.81 -18.28
C GLN A 9 22.30 20.97 -19.07
N ILE A 10 22.43 20.92 -20.41
CA ILE A 10 21.60 20.07 -21.27
C ILE A 10 21.79 18.61 -20.90
N ILE A 11 23.04 18.15 -20.79
CA ILE A 11 23.35 16.76 -20.42
C ILE A 11 22.70 16.41 -19.07
N SER A 12 22.88 17.25 -18.05
CA SER A 12 22.29 17.05 -16.72
C SER A 12 20.76 17.01 -16.77
N THR A 13 20.16 17.88 -17.59
CA THR A 13 18.70 17.93 -17.79
C THR A 13 18.20 16.65 -18.42
N VAL A 14 18.78 16.24 -19.55
CA VAL A 14 18.37 15.03 -20.28
C VAL A 14 18.46 13.79 -19.39
N VAL A 15 19.57 13.65 -18.68
CA VAL A 15 19.80 12.47 -17.82
C VAL A 15 18.82 12.44 -16.64
N GLN A 16 18.59 13.56 -15.96
CA GLN A 16 17.60 13.62 -14.88
C GLN A 16 16.14 13.46 -15.38
N SER A 17 15.84 13.93 -16.60
CA SER A 17 14.55 13.67 -17.25
C SER A 17 14.35 12.18 -17.53
N MET A 18 15.39 11.48 -18.01
CA MET A 18 15.34 10.02 -18.20
C MET A 18 15.03 9.27 -16.89
N HIS A 19 15.65 9.67 -15.78
CA HIS A 19 15.33 9.11 -14.47
C HIS A 19 13.86 9.30 -14.09
N THR A 20 13.36 10.52 -14.29
CA THR A 20 11.99 10.89 -13.95
C THR A 20 10.98 10.07 -14.77
N VAL A 21 11.21 9.94 -16.07
CA VAL A 21 10.40 9.10 -16.97
C VAL A 21 10.39 7.65 -16.49
N LEU A 22 11.56 7.09 -16.21
CA LEU A 22 11.67 5.70 -15.79
C LEU A 22 11.01 5.46 -14.42
N MET A 23 11.17 6.39 -13.49
CA MET A 23 10.51 6.33 -12.19
C MET A 23 8.98 6.35 -12.35
N VAL A 24 8.43 7.19 -13.21
CA VAL A 24 6.99 7.19 -13.54
C VAL A 24 6.55 5.84 -14.10
N VAL A 25 7.35 5.22 -14.98
CA VAL A 25 7.06 3.89 -15.54
C VAL A 25 7.13 2.79 -14.46
N CYS A 26 8.09 2.87 -13.54
CA CYS A 26 8.22 1.94 -12.42
C CYS A 26 7.03 2.05 -11.48
N LEU A 27 6.59 3.27 -11.19
CA LEU A 27 5.45 3.56 -10.33
C LEU A 27 4.13 3.11 -10.96
N ASP A 28 3.96 3.29 -12.28
CA ASP A 28 2.83 2.78 -13.05
C ASP A 28 2.76 1.25 -13.12
N ARG A 29 3.92 0.58 -13.03
CA ARG A 29 4.01 -0.89 -12.93
C ARG A 29 3.70 -1.41 -11.54
N LEU A 30 4.00 -0.64 -10.49
CA LEU A 30 3.85 -1.04 -9.09
C LEU A 30 2.46 -0.75 -8.53
N LEU A 31 1.77 0.27 -9.05
CA LEU A 31 0.47 0.73 -8.56
C LEU A 31 -0.65 0.42 -9.54
N THR A 32 -1.84 0.25 -8.99
CA THR A 32 -3.08 0.03 -9.73
C THR A 32 -3.63 1.36 -10.21
N ALA A 33 -3.77 1.47 -11.53
CA ALA A 33 -4.38 2.61 -12.18
C ALA A 33 -5.85 2.77 -11.74
N ARG A 34 -6.29 4.01 -11.53
CA ARG A 34 -7.72 4.28 -11.35
C ARG A 34 -8.45 4.07 -12.67
N GLU A 35 -9.34 3.07 -12.71
CA GLU A 35 -10.11 2.74 -13.91
C GLU A 35 -10.97 3.93 -14.37
N GLY A 36 -11.00 4.17 -15.69
CA GLY A 36 -11.94 5.11 -16.32
C GLY A 36 -11.47 6.55 -16.61
N ARG A 37 -10.33 7.04 -16.08
CA ARG A 37 -9.93 8.45 -16.30
C ARG A 37 -9.03 8.67 -17.52
N VAL A 38 -7.91 7.95 -17.61
CA VAL A 38 -6.88 8.21 -18.64
C VAL A 38 -6.21 6.89 -19.05
N SER A 39 -6.05 6.68 -20.36
CA SER A 39 -5.30 5.54 -20.90
C SER A 39 -3.87 5.50 -20.35
N LYS A 40 -3.34 4.29 -20.12
CA LYS A 40 -2.01 4.05 -19.55
C LYS A 40 -0.91 4.88 -20.22
N SER A 41 -0.88 4.88 -21.55
CA SER A 41 0.13 5.62 -22.32
C SER A 41 0.00 7.14 -22.15
N LYS A 42 -1.23 7.67 -22.06
CA LYS A 42 -1.47 9.10 -21.87
C LYS A 42 -1.08 9.57 -20.47
N ARG A 43 -1.31 8.75 -19.43
CA ARG A 43 -0.85 9.04 -18.06
C ARG A 43 0.67 9.09 -17.99
N ILE A 44 1.35 8.06 -18.49
CA ILE A 44 2.82 7.99 -18.48
C ILE A 44 3.39 9.20 -19.22
N LEU A 45 2.83 9.53 -20.39
CA LEU A 45 3.27 10.68 -21.19
C LEU A 45 3.08 12.01 -20.44
N LEU A 46 1.89 12.26 -19.86
CA LEU A 46 1.60 13.50 -19.15
C LEU A 46 2.48 13.67 -17.90
N CYS A 47 2.64 12.60 -17.11
CA CYS A 47 3.53 12.59 -15.95
C CYS A 47 5.00 12.79 -16.35
N SER A 48 5.43 12.13 -17.43
CA SER A 48 6.81 12.26 -17.95
C SER A 48 7.10 13.67 -18.45
N ILE A 49 6.17 14.31 -19.16
CA ILE A 49 6.32 15.67 -19.67
C ILE A 49 6.38 16.67 -18.50
N THR A 50 5.43 16.59 -17.56
CA THR A 50 5.38 17.49 -16.40
C THR A 50 6.60 17.32 -15.49
N GLY A 51 7.04 16.09 -15.26
CA GLY A 51 8.26 15.82 -14.49
C GLY A 51 9.53 16.31 -15.20
N SER A 52 9.63 16.11 -16.52
CA SER A 52 10.79 16.61 -17.30
C SER A 52 10.82 18.13 -17.34
N LEU A 53 9.67 18.80 -17.39
CA LEU A 53 9.59 20.26 -17.32
C LEU A 53 10.13 20.79 -15.99
N LEU A 54 9.80 20.15 -14.86
CA LEU A 54 10.34 20.49 -13.55
C LEU A 54 11.87 20.32 -13.49
N VAL A 55 12.41 19.27 -14.11
CA VAL A 55 13.87 19.05 -14.24
C VAL A 55 14.52 20.15 -15.07
N CYS A 56 13.93 20.55 -16.20
CA CYS A 56 14.42 21.64 -17.02
C CYS A 56 14.49 22.95 -16.22
N VAL A 57 13.42 23.29 -15.50
CA VAL A 57 13.38 24.48 -14.65
C VAL A 57 14.49 24.42 -13.59
N LYS A 58 14.69 23.26 -12.95
CA LYS A 58 15.77 23.06 -11.96
C LYS A 58 17.17 23.27 -12.54
N CYS A 59 17.47 22.70 -13.71
CA CYS A 59 18.82 22.70 -14.26
C CYS A 59 19.20 24.04 -14.93
N MET A 60 18.20 24.74 -15.49
CA MET A 60 18.40 25.98 -16.24
C MET A 60 18.24 27.24 -15.40
N SER A 61 17.57 27.18 -14.24
CA SER A 61 17.32 28.37 -13.43
C SER A 61 18.59 28.82 -12.68
N PRO A 62 19.01 30.09 -12.81
CA PRO A 62 20.15 30.66 -12.09
C PRO A 62 19.74 31.09 -10.66
N ILE A 63 19.21 30.16 -9.87
CA ILE A 63 18.80 30.42 -8.48
C ILE A 63 19.97 30.07 -7.54
N PRO A 64 20.21 30.87 -6.48
CA PRO A 64 21.18 30.54 -5.44
C PRO A 64 20.95 29.12 -4.88
N GLY A 65 22.01 28.34 -4.71
CA GLY A 65 21.93 26.89 -4.43
C GLY A 65 21.02 26.48 -3.26
N VAL A 66 20.94 27.28 -2.20
CA VAL A 66 20.08 27.01 -1.02
C VAL A 66 18.60 27.24 -1.33
N LEU A 67 18.26 28.28 -2.08
CA LEU A 67 16.88 28.50 -2.53
C LEU A 67 16.47 27.48 -3.58
N ALA A 68 17.38 27.12 -4.48
CA ALA A 68 17.15 26.11 -5.50
C ALA A 68 16.87 24.73 -4.88
N SER A 69 17.60 24.34 -3.83
CA SER A 69 17.39 23.05 -3.14
C SER A 69 16.02 23.00 -2.46
N VAL A 70 15.64 24.02 -1.69
CA VAL A 70 14.35 24.08 -0.97
C VAL A 70 13.16 24.12 -1.93
N ILE A 71 13.21 24.98 -2.96
CA ILE A 71 12.15 25.09 -3.97
C ILE A 71 12.03 23.78 -4.75
N SER A 72 13.14 23.16 -5.14
CA SER A 72 13.11 21.90 -5.87
C SER A 72 12.54 20.74 -5.04
N MET A 73 12.95 20.59 -3.77
CA MET A 73 12.41 19.56 -2.87
C MET A 73 10.90 19.71 -2.67
N SER A 74 10.44 20.94 -2.47
CA SER A 74 9.02 21.25 -2.29
C SER A 74 8.23 20.97 -3.56
N GLY A 75 8.78 21.35 -4.73
CA GLY A 75 8.19 21.09 -6.04
C GLY A 75 8.06 19.59 -6.36
N TRP A 76 9.09 18.80 -6.06
CA TRP A 76 9.03 17.34 -6.22
C TRP A 76 7.97 16.72 -5.30
N THR A 77 7.92 17.12 -4.04
CA THR A 77 6.95 16.59 -3.07
C THR A 77 5.51 16.85 -3.50
N LEU A 78 5.21 18.09 -3.93
CA LEU A 78 3.90 18.46 -4.48
C LEU A 78 3.58 17.67 -5.76
N TYR A 79 4.54 17.54 -6.67
CA TYR A 79 4.38 16.76 -7.89
C TYR A 79 4.00 15.30 -7.59
N TYR A 80 4.69 14.65 -6.65
CA TYR A 80 4.38 13.27 -6.25
C TYR A 80 3.01 13.14 -5.59
N ILE A 81 2.64 14.06 -4.71
CA ILE A 81 1.31 14.05 -4.07
C ILE A 81 0.20 14.20 -5.11
N LEU A 82 0.35 15.14 -6.06
CA LEU A 82 -0.61 15.34 -7.14
C LEU A 82 -0.70 14.11 -8.05
N LEU A 83 0.44 13.51 -8.41
CA LEU A 83 0.50 12.31 -9.24
C LEU A 83 -0.18 11.10 -8.56
N LEU A 84 0.11 10.86 -7.29
CA LEU A 84 -0.43 9.73 -6.52
C LEU A 84 -1.93 9.88 -6.20
N SER A 85 -2.39 11.10 -5.92
CA SER A 85 -3.79 11.38 -5.62
C SER A 85 -4.67 11.34 -6.87
N TYR A 86 -4.17 11.85 -8.01
CA TYR A 86 -4.97 11.98 -9.23
C TYR A 86 -5.09 10.67 -10.02
N PHE A 87 -4.00 9.92 -10.19
CA PHE A 87 -3.93 8.82 -11.15
C PHE A 87 -4.14 7.41 -10.62
N TYR A 88 -3.88 7.18 -9.34
CA TYR A 88 -3.84 5.83 -8.76
C TYR A 88 -5.02 5.61 -7.81
N SER A 89 -5.57 4.40 -7.74
CA SER A 89 -6.72 4.06 -6.89
C SER A 89 -6.34 3.32 -5.61
N ASP A 90 -5.08 2.87 -5.48
CA ASP A 90 -4.65 2.08 -4.32
C ASP A 90 -4.83 2.84 -3.00
N LYS A 91 -4.82 2.07 -1.90
CA LYS A 91 -4.77 2.64 -0.55
C LYS A 91 -3.60 3.61 -0.44
N ALA A 92 -3.81 4.75 0.24
CA ALA A 92 -2.81 5.80 0.41
C ALA A 92 -1.46 5.27 0.92
N TRP A 93 -1.50 4.27 1.81
CA TRP A 93 -0.32 3.62 2.36
C TRP A 93 0.52 2.86 1.33
N ILE A 94 -0.10 2.15 0.38
CA ILE A 94 0.60 1.40 -0.67
C ILE A 94 1.29 2.38 -1.64
N LYS A 95 0.59 3.47 -1.98
CA LYS A 95 1.12 4.57 -2.79
C LYS A 95 2.35 5.18 -2.15
N LEU A 96 2.25 5.50 -0.85
CA LEU A 96 3.30 6.17 -0.11
C LEU A 96 4.54 5.27 0.01
N VAL A 97 4.39 3.98 0.35
CA VAL A 97 5.52 3.04 0.45
C VAL A 97 6.27 2.88 -0.88
N HIS A 98 5.56 2.69 -1.99
CA HIS A 98 6.23 2.49 -3.28
C HIS A 98 6.87 3.78 -3.80
N ALA A 99 6.22 4.93 -3.60
CA ALA A 99 6.79 6.22 -3.98
C ALA A 99 8.00 6.60 -3.11
N SER A 100 7.92 6.40 -1.80
CA SER A 100 9.04 6.66 -0.88
C SER A 100 10.22 5.76 -1.20
N MET A 101 9.98 4.51 -1.57
CA MET A 101 11.04 3.57 -1.92
C MET A 101 11.80 3.95 -3.20
N LEU A 102 11.07 4.36 -4.24
CA LEU A 102 11.68 4.83 -5.50
C LEU A 102 12.50 6.11 -5.27
N LEU A 103 12.00 7.01 -4.42
CA LEU A 103 12.74 8.22 -4.01
C LEU A 103 14.00 7.88 -3.21
N LEU A 104 13.91 6.94 -2.28
CA LEU A 104 15.03 6.52 -1.44
C LEU A 104 16.18 5.94 -2.26
N GLN A 105 15.88 5.24 -3.36
CA GLN A 105 16.91 4.70 -4.25
C GLN A 105 17.72 5.80 -4.95
N GLY A 106 17.10 6.95 -5.23
CA GLY A 106 17.80 8.15 -5.68
C GLY A 106 18.77 8.67 -4.63
N ALA A 107 18.29 8.88 -3.39
CA ALA A 107 19.14 9.35 -2.29
C ALA A 107 20.32 8.39 -2.01
N MET A 108 20.08 7.09 -2.08
CA MET A 108 21.13 6.08 -1.90
C MET A 108 22.18 6.12 -3.02
N SER A 109 21.77 6.36 -4.27
CA SER A 109 22.72 6.52 -5.37
C SER A 109 23.63 7.74 -5.16
N GLU A 110 23.10 8.83 -4.58
CA GLU A 110 23.88 10.00 -4.21
C GLU A 110 24.86 9.69 -3.06
N LEU A 111 24.40 8.96 -2.05
CA LEU A 111 25.24 8.54 -0.91
C LEU A 111 26.40 7.65 -1.37
N ILE A 112 26.13 6.58 -2.13
CA ILE A 112 27.16 5.69 -2.67
C ILE A 112 28.20 6.46 -3.49
N MET A 113 27.73 7.38 -4.33
CA MET A 113 28.62 8.21 -5.16
C MET A 113 29.44 9.21 -4.34
N ALA A 114 28.86 9.80 -3.29
CA ALA A 114 29.58 10.68 -2.38
C ALA A 114 30.73 9.96 -1.66
N VAL A 115 30.58 8.65 -1.46
CA VAL A 115 31.48 7.83 -0.66
C VAL A 115 32.62 7.28 -1.49
N ILE A 116 32.31 6.74 -2.68
CA ILE A 116 33.31 6.17 -3.57
C ILE A 116 34.19 7.26 -4.19
N PHE A 117 33.60 8.42 -4.52
CA PHE A 117 34.29 9.47 -5.29
C PHE A 117 34.56 10.76 -4.50
N GLY A 118 34.07 10.88 -3.26
CA GLY A 118 34.30 12.04 -2.39
C GLY A 118 33.48 13.28 -2.75
N GLU A 119 33.91 14.44 -2.23
CA GLU A 119 33.29 15.75 -2.51
C GLU A 119 33.53 16.21 -3.95
N ILE A 120 32.64 17.07 -4.45
CA ILE A 120 32.78 17.68 -5.78
C ILE A 120 33.96 18.66 -5.74
N LYS A 121 34.97 18.43 -6.57
CA LYS A 121 36.09 19.38 -6.72
C LYS A 121 35.60 20.66 -7.40
N ASN A 122 36.09 21.81 -6.93
CA ASN A 122 35.87 23.14 -7.54
C ASN A 122 34.40 23.60 -7.65
N VAL A 123 33.58 23.41 -6.59
CA VAL A 123 32.20 23.93 -6.55
C VAL A 123 32.16 25.46 -6.55
N GLU A 124 33.19 26.11 -6.01
CA GLU A 124 33.29 27.56 -5.85
C GLU A 124 33.75 28.30 -7.12
N MET A 125 34.09 27.59 -8.19
CA MET A 125 34.71 28.19 -9.38
C MET A 125 33.74 28.99 -10.28
N MET A 126 32.43 29.02 -9.96
CA MET A 126 31.44 29.81 -10.69
C MET A 126 30.74 30.81 -9.78
N GLY A 127 30.56 32.03 -10.29
CA GLY A 127 29.95 33.14 -9.56
C GLY A 127 28.54 32.85 -9.04
N ARG A 128 28.12 33.61 -8.03
CA ARG A 128 26.87 33.51 -7.25
C ARG A 128 25.56 33.37 -8.06
N TRP A 129 25.60 33.62 -9.38
CA TRP A 129 24.45 33.68 -10.29
C TRP A 129 24.52 32.69 -11.48
N GLN A 130 25.44 31.73 -11.45
CA GLN A 130 25.55 30.72 -12.50
C GLN A 130 24.98 29.37 -12.01
N SER A 131 24.25 28.65 -12.87
CA SER A 131 23.67 27.37 -12.46
C SER A 131 24.77 26.36 -12.18
N GLN A 132 24.67 25.69 -11.02
CA GLN A 132 25.69 24.75 -10.54
C GLN A 132 25.94 23.60 -11.54
N PHE A 133 24.92 23.27 -12.35
CA PHE A 133 24.94 22.23 -13.39
C PHE A 133 25.74 22.59 -14.65
N ALA A 134 26.26 23.82 -14.75
CA ALA A 134 27.22 24.20 -15.79
C ALA A 134 28.63 23.65 -15.55
N ASN A 135 28.92 23.12 -14.35
CA ASN A 135 30.22 22.54 -14.01
C ASN A 135 30.36 21.12 -14.60
N PRO A 136 31.41 20.82 -15.39
CA PRO A 136 31.63 19.49 -15.97
C PRO A 136 31.69 18.37 -14.92
N TYR A 137 32.35 18.61 -13.78
CA TYR A 137 32.48 17.61 -12.73
C TYR A 137 31.14 17.30 -12.05
N LEU A 138 30.26 18.29 -11.96
CA LEU A 138 28.92 18.09 -11.43
C LEU A 138 28.04 17.31 -12.42
N ALA A 139 28.10 17.64 -13.71
CA ALA A 139 27.35 16.95 -14.75
C ALA A 139 27.76 15.46 -14.87
N GLU A 140 29.05 15.16 -14.76
CA GLU A 140 29.56 13.79 -14.72
C GLU A 140 29.03 13.02 -13.49
N ARG A 141 29.10 13.64 -12.31
CA ARG A 141 28.57 13.03 -11.07
C ARG A 141 27.07 12.77 -11.16
N VAL A 142 26.30 13.77 -11.60
CA VAL A 142 24.85 13.66 -11.82
C VAL A 142 24.53 12.51 -12.78
N THR A 143 25.33 12.34 -13.83
CA THR A 143 25.13 11.25 -14.80
C THR A 143 25.29 9.89 -14.14
N ARG A 144 26.37 9.68 -13.38
CA ARG A 144 26.64 8.41 -12.67
C ARG A 144 25.61 8.10 -11.59
N VAL A 145 25.26 9.11 -10.77
CA VAL A 145 24.20 9.02 -9.75
C VAL A 145 22.89 8.57 -10.40
N THR A 146 22.51 9.22 -11.50
CA THR A 146 21.26 8.93 -12.18
C THR A 146 21.23 7.53 -12.79
N MET A 147 22.34 7.06 -13.37
CA MET A 147 22.44 5.69 -13.89
C MET A 147 22.24 4.65 -12.77
N LEU A 148 22.85 4.86 -11.60
CA LEU A 148 22.68 3.97 -10.45
C LEU A 148 21.24 4.01 -9.91
N ALA A 149 20.63 5.20 -9.81
CA ALA A 149 19.25 5.34 -9.38
C ALA A 149 18.27 4.60 -10.31
N ILE A 150 18.46 4.73 -11.63
CA ILE A 150 17.70 3.99 -12.65
C ILE A 150 17.84 2.49 -12.44
N LEU A 151 19.06 1.99 -12.24
CA LEU A 151 19.33 0.57 -12.04
C LEU A 151 18.64 0.04 -10.78
N PHE A 152 18.71 0.76 -9.66
CA PHE A 152 18.02 0.37 -8.42
C PHE A 152 16.50 0.36 -8.59
N ASN A 153 15.92 1.37 -9.24
CA ASN A 153 14.49 1.42 -9.55
C ASN A 153 14.04 0.20 -10.36
N ILE A 154 14.79 -0.18 -11.41
CA ILE A 154 14.48 -1.36 -12.22
C ILE A 154 14.55 -2.64 -11.39
N VAL A 155 15.65 -2.84 -10.65
CA VAL A 155 15.86 -4.04 -9.82
C VAL A 155 14.72 -4.18 -8.82
N TYR A 156 14.37 -3.11 -8.12
CA TYR A 156 13.28 -3.10 -7.17
C TYR A 156 11.94 -3.46 -7.79
N THR A 157 11.56 -2.80 -8.90
CA THR A 157 10.30 -3.08 -9.58
C THR A 157 10.24 -4.54 -10.06
N VAL A 158 11.32 -5.08 -10.61
CA VAL A 158 11.38 -6.48 -11.06
C VAL A 158 11.23 -7.46 -9.88
N VAL A 159 11.90 -7.21 -8.76
CA VAL A 159 11.82 -8.07 -7.57
C VAL A 159 10.40 -8.06 -6.99
N VAL A 160 9.78 -6.88 -6.86
CA VAL A 160 8.41 -6.74 -6.36
C VAL A 160 7.42 -7.48 -7.27
N LEU A 161 7.48 -7.25 -8.59
CA LEU A 161 6.57 -7.89 -9.54
C LEU A 161 6.72 -9.43 -9.57
N LYS A 162 7.97 -9.94 -9.54
CA LYS A 162 8.22 -11.38 -9.48
C LYS A 162 7.68 -12.02 -8.20
N ARG A 163 7.73 -11.30 -7.08
CA ARG A 163 7.23 -11.78 -5.77
C ARG A 163 5.70 -11.69 -5.66
N GLN A 164 5.09 -10.62 -6.19
CA GLN A 164 3.63 -10.49 -6.26
C GLN A 164 2.99 -11.61 -7.10
N LYS A 165 3.58 -11.96 -8.26
CA LYS A 165 3.09 -13.06 -9.11
C LYS A 165 3.07 -14.42 -8.38
N LYS A 166 3.98 -14.62 -7.42
CA LYS A 166 4.07 -15.85 -6.62
C LYS A 166 3.18 -15.84 -5.37
N ARG A 167 2.45 -14.75 -5.08
CA ARG A 167 1.55 -14.53 -3.91
C ARG A 167 2.12 -14.88 -2.51
N LYS A 168 3.42 -15.19 -2.39
CA LYS A 168 4.01 -15.71 -1.13
C LYS A 168 4.41 -14.62 -0.13
N ILE A 169 4.66 -13.39 -0.57
CA ILE A 169 5.18 -12.31 0.27
C ILE A 169 4.48 -11.00 -0.11
N SER A 170 4.06 -10.21 0.89
CA SER A 170 3.46 -8.91 0.63
C SER A 170 4.50 -7.97 0.00
N SER A 171 4.07 -7.17 -0.99
CA SER A 171 4.90 -6.14 -1.67
C SER A 171 5.65 -5.24 -0.69
N VAL A 172 5.05 -5.01 0.47
CA VAL A 172 5.53 -4.11 1.51
C VAL A 172 6.72 -4.71 2.27
N TRP A 173 6.75 -6.03 2.51
CA TRP A 173 7.90 -6.69 3.14
C TRP A 173 9.15 -6.64 2.26
N VAL A 174 8.99 -6.74 0.94
CA VAL A 174 10.10 -6.60 -0.01
C VAL A 174 10.67 -5.19 0.03
N ALA A 175 9.82 -4.17 0.11
CA ALA A 175 10.25 -2.78 0.26
C ALA A 175 11.06 -2.59 1.56
N VAL A 176 10.54 -3.09 2.69
CA VAL A 176 11.19 -2.90 3.99
C VAL A 176 12.50 -3.67 4.15
N ILE A 177 12.58 -4.91 3.66
CA ILE A 177 13.85 -5.66 3.65
C ILE A 177 14.90 -4.94 2.79
N THR A 178 14.47 -4.41 1.64
CA THR A 178 15.37 -3.64 0.76
C THR A 178 15.84 -2.36 1.45
N GLN A 179 14.96 -1.66 2.19
CA GLN A 179 15.34 -0.46 2.95
C GLN A 179 16.31 -0.76 4.11
N LEU A 180 16.11 -1.85 4.84
CA LEU A 180 17.03 -2.29 5.91
C LEU A 180 18.44 -2.57 5.38
N LEU A 181 18.54 -3.25 4.23
CA LEU A 181 19.82 -3.48 3.56
C LEU A 181 20.51 -2.18 3.15
N LEU A 182 19.76 -1.20 2.67
CA LEU A 182 20.29 0.10 2.28
C LEU A 182 20.84 0.89 3.48
N ILE A 183 20.22 0.79 4.65
CA ILE A 183 20.71 1.42 5.89
C ILE A 183 21.99 0.76 6.39
N LEU A 184 22.08 -0.57 6.35
CA LEU A 184 23.30 -1.27 6.73
C LEU A 184 24.47 -0.82 5.85
N ILE A 185 24.23 -0.64 4.55
CA ILE A 185 25.22 -0.05 3.64
C ILE A 185 25.54 1.40 4.05
N GLY A 186 24.54 2.23 4.35
CA GLY A 186 24.74 3.62 4.78
C GLY A 186 25.52 3.78 6.09
N ILE A 187 25.25 2.94 7.11
CA ILE A 187 25.96 2.94 8.39
C ILE A 187 27.39 2.44 8.21
N TRP A 188 27.58 1.34 7.47
CA TRP A 188 28.92 0.82 7.14
C TRP A 188 29.76 1.89 6.46
N THR A 189 29.11 2.64 5.57
CA THR A 189 29.72 3.72 4.80
C THR A 189 30.15 4.93 5.65
N ILE A 190 29.31 5.36 6.60
CA ILE A 190 29.67 6.43 7.54
C ILE A 190 30.80 6.01 8.47
N ARG A 191 30.83 4.73 8.88
CA ARG A 191 31.90 4.19 9.70
C ARG A 191 33.27 4.24 9.02
N GLU A 192 33.31 4.03 7.71
CA GLU A 192 34.57 3.99 6.95
C GLU A 192 35.10 5.40 6.60
N ILE A 193 34.23 6.41 6.58
CA ILE A 193 34.63 7.80 6.29
C ILE A 193 35.05 8.49 7.59
N SER A 194 36.35 8.79 7.71
CA SER A 194 36.94 9.46 8.89
C SER A 194 36.52 10.93 9.06
N ASN A 195 35.97 11.60 8.03
CA ASN A 195 35.49 12.98 8.07
C ASN A 195 34.10 13.05 7.44
N VAL A 196 33.08 12.82 8.26
CA VAL A 196 31.67 12.83 7.83
C VAL A 196 31.13 14.25 7.92
N ASN A 197 30.66 14.80 6.80
CA ASN A 197 30.06 16.12 6.78
C ASN A 197 28.63 16.10 7.33
N PHE A 198 28.15 17.24 7.84
CA PHE A 198 26.78 17.40 8.34
C PHE A 198 25.72 16.96 7.32
N ASP A 199 25.93 17.25 6.04
CA ASP A 199 25.02 16.86 4.95
C ASP A 199 24.86 15.33 4.81
N GLN A 200 25.92 14.56 5.10
CA GLN A 200 25.89 13.10 5.04
C GLN A 200 25.13 12.51 6.25
N TYR A 201 25.29 13.10 7.44
CA TYR A 201 24.50 12.77 8.62
C TYR A 201 23.02 13.10 8.41
N PHE A 202 22.72 14.29 7.88
CA PHE A 202 21.35 14.71 7.58
C PHE A 202 20.67 13.76 6.58
N MET A 203 21.39 13.37 5.52
CA MET A 203 20.89 12.38 4.54
C MET A 203 20.60 11.02 5.19
N LEU A 204 21.47 10.53 6.08
CA LEU A 204 21.24 9.30 6.82
C LEU A 204 20.02 9.39 7.74
N VAL A 205 19.85 10.51 8.45
CA VAL A 205 18.68 10.77 9.30
C VAL A 205 17.40 10.80 8.46
N CYS A 206 17.42 11.41 7.27
CA CYS A 206 16.29 11.37 6.35
C CYS A 206 15.97 9.93 5.88
N ILE A 207 16.99 9.13 5.56
CA ILE A 207 16.82 7.72 5.19
C ILE A 207 16.19 6.93 6.35
N LEU A 208 16.67 7.14 7.58
CA LEU A 208 16.14 6.53 8.80
C LEU A 208 14.70 6.95 9.08
N ALA A 209 14.38 8.24 8.94
CA ALA A 209 13.02 8.75 9.15
C ALA A 209 12.02 8.16 8.14
N VAL A 210 12.41 8.02 6.87
CA VAL A 210 11.58 7.37 5.84
C VAL A 210 11.39 5.87 6.14
N LEU A 211 12.39 5.20 6.71
CA LEU A 211 12.28 3.80 7.15
C LEU A 211 11.34 3.66 8.35
N GLU A 212 11.51 4.46 9.40
CA GLU A 212 10.62 4.43 10.57
C GLU A 212 9.17 4.67 10.15
N PHE A 213 8.94 5.64 9.26
CA PHE A 213 7.63 5.86 8.69
C PHE A 213 7.13 4.63 7.90
N SER A 214 7.97 4.01 7.08
CA SER A 214 7.61 2.81 6.31
C SER A 214 7.32 1.59 7.20
N LEU A 215 8.06 1.43 8.31
CA LEU A 215 7.87 0.38 9.32
C LEU A 215 6.60 0.62 10.14
N ALA A 216 6.36 1.85 10.57
CA ALA A 216 5.14 2.24 11.28
C ALA A 216 3.90 1.97 10.42
N VAL A 217 3.94 2.38 9.15
CA VAL A 217 2.86 2.13 8.19
C VAL A 217 2.64 0.62 7.96
N LEU A 218 3.72 -0.17 7.95
CA LEU A 218 3.63 -1.62 7.88
C LEU A 218 2.90 -2.21 9.08
N TYR A 219 3.29 -1.78 10.28
CA TYR A 219 2.70 -2.21 11.53
C TYR A 219 1.20 -1.93 11.56
N PHE A 220 0.80 -0.70 11.22
CA PHE A 220 -0.62 -0.32 11.12
C PHE A 220 -1.38 -1.16 10.08
N SER A 221 -0.80 -1.40 8.91
CA SER A 221 -1.44 -2.25 7.90
C SER A 221 -1.59 -3.72 8.33
N GLN A 222 -0.74 -4.23 9.21
CA GLN A 222 -0.88 -5.57 9.78
C GLN A 222 -1.92 -5.59 10.90
N SER A 223 -1.96 -4.56 11.74
CA SER A 223 -3.00 -4.39 12.77
C SER A 223 -4.38 -4.43 12.13
N GLU A 224 -4.63 -3.61 11.10
CA GLU A 224 -5.92 -3.59 10.38
C GLU A 224 -6.31 -4.97 9.83
N LYS A 225 -5.33 -5.74 9.31
CA LYS A 225 -5.59 -7.08 8.77
C LYS A 225 -5.85 -8.11 9.86
N GLN A 226 -5.19 -7.99 11.00
CA GLN A 226 -5.40 -8.88 12.14
C GLN A 226 -6.76 -8.58 12.78
N GLU A 227 -7.11 -7.31 12.94
CA GLU A 227 -8.43 -6.87 13.41
C GLU A 227 -9.54 -7.37 12.49
N ALA A 228 -9.43 -7.16 11.17
CA ALA A 228 -10.44 -7.65 10.22
C ALA A 228 -10.57 -9.19 10.23
N LYS A 229 -9.47 -9.92 10.43
CA LYS A 229 -9.51 -11.39 10.58
C LYS A 229 -10.17 -11.81 11.90
N ALA A 230 -9.89 -11.11 12.99
CA ALA A 230 -10.50 -11.37 14.27
C ALA A 230 -12.01 -11.09 14.22
N GLU A 231 -12.43 -10.01 13.55
CA GLU A 231 -13.84 -9.70 13.32
C GLU A 231 -14.52 -10.75 12.46
N ALA A 232 -13.89 -11.21 11.37
CA ALA A 232 -14.43 -12.28 10.53
C ALA A 232 -14.58 -13.61 11.30
N ALA A 233 -13.62 -13.96 12.16
CA ALA A 233 -13.71 -15.13 13.01
C ALA A 233 -14.86 -15.03 14.03
N ARG A 234 -15.01 -13.87 14.68
CA ARG A 234 -16.15 -13.61 15.59
C ARG A 234 -17.50 -13.71 14.87
N LEU A 235 -17.61 -13.18 13.66
CA LEU A 235 -18.83 -13.28 12.85
C LEU A 235 -19.13 -14.74 12.47
N GLN A 236 -18.12 -15.54 12.18
CA GLN A 236 -18.31 -16.98 11.92
C GLN A 236 -18.83 -17.71 13.16
N GLU A 237 -18.28 -17.44 14.35
CA GLU A 237 -18.77 -18.03 15.60
C GLU A 237 -20.24 -17.67 15.86
N ILE A 238 -20.63 -16.42 15.62
CA ILE A 238 -22.03 -15.97 15.77
C ILE A 238 -22.94 -16.72 14.77
N ILE A 239 -22.54 -16.84 13.51
CA ILE A 239 -23.32 -17.55 12.47
C ILE A 239 -23.49 -19.04 12.83
N GLU A 240 -22.45 -19.69 13.36
CA GLU A 240 -22.53 -21.08 13.78
C GLU A 240 -23.47 -21.27 14.97
N ALA A 241 -23.40 -20.39 15.96
CA ALA A 241 -24.32 -20.41 17.11
C ALA A 241 -25.79 -20.18 16.67
N GLU A 242 -26.01 -19.22 15.77
CA GLU A 242 -27.35 -18.91 15.25
C GLU A 242 -27.91 -20.07 14.42
N LYS A 243 -27.07 -20.76 13.64
CA LYS A 243 -27.47 -21.96 12.89
C LYS A 243 -27.94 -23.09 13.81
N VAL A 244 -27.25 -23.34 14.92
CA VAL A 244 -27.68 -24.34 15.92
C VAL A 244 -29.03 -23.94 16.50
N HIS A 245 -29.19 -22.67 16.88
CA HIS A 245 -30.46 -22.17 17.40
C HIS A 245 -31.62 -22.31 16.41
N TYR A 246 -31.38 -22.05 15.11
CA TYR A 246 -32.38 -22.27 14.07
C TYR A 246 -32.77 -23.74 13.92
N GLN A 247 -31.81 -24.67 14.02
CA GLN A 247 -32.09 -26.11 13.98
C GLN A 247 -32.99 -26.54 15.14
N GLU A 248 -32.69 -26.09 16.36
CA GLU A 248 -33.56 -26.36 17.52
C GLU A 248 -34.98 -25.79 17.33
N LEU A 249 -35.10 -24.60 16.74
CA LEU A 249 -36.38 -23.97 16.46
C LEU A 249 -37.20 -24.77 15.42
N GLU A 250 -36.51 -25.33 14.42
CA GLU A 250 -37.11 -26.13 13.37
C GLU A 250 -37.57 -27.50 13.89
N GLU A 251 -36.76 -28.15 14.73
CA GLU A 251 -37.16 -29.37 15.46
C GLU A 251 -38.41 -29.14 16.31
N ARG A 252 -38.45 -28.04 17.09
CA ARG A 252 -39.66 -27.69 17.86
C ARG A 252 -40.86 -27.41 16.96
N ARG A 253 -40.67 -26.81 15.77
CA ARG A 253 -41.77 -26.62 14.81
C ARG A 253 -42.30 -27.95 14.29
N GLU A 254 -41.43 -28.90 13.97
CA GLU A 254 -41.84 -30.24 13.54
C GLU A 254 -42.60 -30.98 14.64
N GLU A 255 -42.14 -30.89 15.89
CA GLU A 255 -42.85 -31.45 17.04
C GLU A 255 -44.24 -30.82 17.22
N MET A 256 -44.34 -29.49 17.13
CA MET A 256 -45.64 -28.81 17.17
C MET A 256 -46.56 -29.22 16.01
N ALA A 257 -46.02 -29.45 14.81
CA ALA A 257 -46.80 -29.92 13.67
C ALA A 257 -47.34 -31.34 13.89
N LYS A 258 -46.53 -32.25 14.45
CA LYS A 258 -46.94 -33.60 14.85
C LYS A 258 -48.04 -33.56 15.92
N LEU A 259 -47.84 -32.77 16.98
CA LEU A 259 -48.85 -32.56 18.02
C LEU A 259 -50.17 -32.05 17.43
N ARG A 260 -50.12 -31.05 16.55
CA ARG A 260 -51.30 -30.50 15.89
C ARG A 260 -52.04 -31.57 15.07
N HIS A 261 -51.31 -32.38 14.32
CA HIS A 261 -51.88 -33.48 13.55
C HIS A 261 -52.57 -34.51 14.46
N ASP A 262 -51.93 -34.92 15.55
CA ASP A 262 -52.47 -35.89 16.49
C ASP A 262 -53.73 -35.35 17.20
N TYR A 263 -53.72 -34.09 17.63
CA TYR A 263 -54.90 -33.43 18.20
C TYR A 263 -56.07 -33.37 17.22
N ASN A 264 -55.81 -33.08 15.94
CA ASN A 264 -56.86 -33.08 14.92
C ASN A 264 -57.47 -34.49 14.72
N ASN A 265 -56.67 -35.55 14.77
CA ASN A 265 -57.16 -36.93 14.65
C ASN A 265 -58.03 -37.31 15.83
N ILE A 266 -57.62 -36.93 17.05
CA ILE A 266 -58.39 -37.18 18.27
C ILE A 266 -59.70 -36.40 18.23
N LEU A 267 -59.67 -35.12 17.86
CA LEU A 267 -60.86 -34.28 17.73
C LEU A 267 -61.83 -34.86 16.69
N THR A 268 -61.32 -35.32 15.54
CA THR A 268 -62.12 -35.93 14.48
C THR A 268 -62.80 -37.22 14.97
N SER A 269 -62.05 -38.05 15.71
CA SER A 269 -62.56 -39.30 16.30
C SER A 269 -63.64 -39.04 17.33
N VAL A 270 -63.43 -38.06 18.22
CA VAL A 270 -64.42 -37.62 19.21
C VAL A 270 -65.68 -37.09 18.52
N MET A 271 -65.54 -36.18 17.54
CA MET A 271 -66.68 -35.67 16.77
C MET A 271 -67.48 -36.78 16.09
N PHE A 272 -66.82 -37.80 15.53
CA PHE A 272 -67.47 -38.93 14.90
C PHE A 272 -68.25 -39.79 15.91
N LEU A 273 -67.65 -40.14 17.05
CA LEU A 273 -68.29 -40.91 18.11
C LEU A 273 -69.51 -40.18 18.69
N THR A 274 -69.37 -38.88 18.96
CA THR A 274 -70.47 -38.05 19.48
C THR A 274 -71.61 -37.92 18.47
N LYS A 275 -71.31 -37.80 17.16
CA LYS A 275 -72.33 -37.71 16.10
C LYS A 275 -73.11 -39.01 15.91
N ASN A 276 -72.50 -40.16 16.21
CA ASN A 276 -73.13 -41.48 16.11
C ASN A 276 -73.88 -41.91 17.39
N GLY A 277 -73.93 -41.05 18.42
CA GLY A 277 -74.62 -41.35 19.69
C GLY A 277 -73.81 -42.20 20.67
N ASN A 278 -72.55 -42.53 20.36
CA ASN A 278 -71.64 -43.26 21.26
C ASN A 278 -70.94 -42.29 22.23
N THR A 279 -71.74 -41.62 23.06
CA THR A 279 -71.25 -40.58 23.99
C THR A 279 -70.31 -41.12 25.08
N ASP A 280 -70.52 -42.36 25.52
CA ASP A 280 -69.69 -43.00 26.55
C ASP A 280 -68.27 -43.32 26.04
N GLU A 281 -68.14 -43.77 24.79
CA GLU A 281 -66.84 -43.99 24.15
C GLU A 281 -66.10 -42.68 23.87
N ALA A 282 -66.84 -41.63 23.44
CA ALA A 282 -66.27 -40.29 23.26
C ALA A 282 -65.72 -39.72 24.58
N ALA A 283 -66.45 -39.89 25.69
CA ALA A 283 -65.99 -39.51 27.02
C ALA A 283 -64.75 -40.31 27.47
N GLY A 284 -64.68 -41.60 27.11
CA GLY A 284 -63.50 -42.44 27.34
C GLY A 284 -62.23 -41.92 26.66
N VAL A 285 -62.33 -41.51 25.38
CA VAL A 285 -61.21 -40.94 24.62
C VAL A 285 -60.76 -39.59 25.18
N ILE A 286 -61.70 -38.73 25.58
CA ILE A 286 -61.39 -37.43 26.21
C ILE A 286 -60.69 -37.63 27.56
N ARG A 287 -61.13 -38.60 28.36
CA ARG A 287 -60.50 -38.91 29.66
C ARG A 287 -59.07 -39.41 29.48
N ALA A 288 -58.82 -40.30 28.52
CA ALA A 288 -57.48 -40.78 28.21
C ALA A 288 -56.56 -39.65 27.68
N LEU A 289 -57.09 -38.71 26.89
CA LEU A 289 -56.36 -37.53 26.46
C LEU A 289 -55.98 -36.63 27.66
N LYS A 290 -56.92 -36.42 28.58
CA LYS A 290 -56.72 -35.61 29.79
C LYS A 290 -55.61 -36.20 30.68
N GLU A 291 -55.66 -37.50 30.95
CA GLU A 291 -54.61 -38.19 31.72
C GLU A 291 -53.23 -38.07 31.06
N ARG A 292 -53.18 -38.12 29.72
CA ARG A 292 -51.92 -37.97 28.97
C ARG A 292 -51.35 -36.54 29.03
N ILE A 293 -52.20 -35.51 29.03
CA ILE A 293 -51.77 -34.11 29.15
C ILE A 293 -51.27 -33.82 30.57
N GLU A 294 -52.00 -34.29 31.60
CA GLU A 294 -51.59 -34.12 33.00
C GLU A 294 -50.25 -34.81 33.31
N SER A 295 -49.95 -35.94 32.64
CA SER A 295 -48.65 -36.63 32.80
C SER A 295 -47.44 -35.94 32.14
N VAL A 296 -47.65 -34.88 31.35
CA VAL A 296 -46.60 -34.13 30.65
C VAL A 296 -46.25 -32.80 31.35
N GLU A 297 -47.05 -32.38 32.34
CA GLU A 297 -46.83 -31.16 33.14
C GLU A 297 -46.03 -31.37 34.46
N GLU A 298 -45.71 -32.62 34.84
CA GLU A 298 -44.79 -32.99 35.95
C GLU A 298 -43.35 -33.21 35.47
#